data_AF-A0A1H6FWC3-F1
#
_entry.id   AF-A0A1H6FWC3-F1
#
_cell.length_a   1.000
_cell.length_b   1.000
_cell.length_c   1.000
_cell.angle_alpha   90.00
_cell.angle_beta   90.00
_cell.angle_gamma   90.00
#
_symmetry.space_group_name_H-M   'P 1'
#
loop_
_entity.id
_entity.type
_entity.pdbx_description
1 polymer ?
#
loop_
_entity_poly.entity_id
_entity_poly.type
_entity_poly.pdbx_seq_one_letter_code
_entity_poly.pdbx_strand_id
1 'polypeptide(L)'
;MSDAQSSAESARREAPRPPAYDELVVQCTTAFVNLAALRVAAGEHRDLGEARKAIDLARALLEHCPEQAVRPLRDALSSVQLSYARAVTEGGAQHEKGPEAGREQAPGEATGGDQ
;
A
#
# COMPACT_ATOMS: atom_id res chain seq x y z
N MET A 1 18.25 -24.54 40.65
CA MET A 1 17.68 -24.75 39.29
C MET A 1 16.16 -24.55 39.25
N SER A 2 15.42 -24.73 40.36
CA SER A 2 13.96 -24.53 40.44
C SER A 2 13.48 -23.06 40.29
N ASP A 3 14.23 -22.07 40.81
CA ASP A 3 13.82 -20.65 40.76
C ASP A 3 13.87 -20.04 39.35
N ALA A 4 14.84 -20.45 38.53
CA ALA A 4 14.97 -19.96 37.16
C ALA A 4 13.85 -20.48 36.25
N GLN A 5 13.39 -21.72 36.47
CA GLN A 5 12.26 -22.31 35.76
C GLN A 5 10.93 -21.68 36.20
N SER A 6 10.75 -21.42 37.50
CA SER A 6 9.55 -20.76 38.05
C SER A 6 9.37 -19.32 37.56
N SER A 7 10.47 -18.56 37.42
CA SER A 7 10.46 -17.19 36.92
C SER A 7 10.17 -17.12 35.40
N ALA A 8 10.76 -18.03 34.62
CA ALA A 8 10.51 -18.14 33.19
C ALA A 8 9.08 -18.59 32.86
N GLU A 9 8.46 -19.40 33.70
CA GLU A 9 7.08 -19.87 33.54
C GLU A 9 6.05 -18.83 34.02
N SER A 10 6.39 -18.04 35.03
CA SER A 10 5.60 -16.88 35.47
C SER A 10 5.58 -15.77 34.41
N ALA A 11 6.72 -15.49 33.75
CA ALA A 11 6.80 -14.54 32.64
C ALA A 11 5.99 -14.97 31.41
N ARG A 12 5.75 -16.28 31.23
CA ARG A 12 4.91 -16.83 30.15
C ARG A 12 3.41 -16.77 30.45
N ARG A 13 3.03 -16.62 31.73
CA ARG A 13 1.63 -16.55 32.18
C ARG A 13 1.07 -15.12 32.21
N GLU A 14 1.92 -14.11 32.13
CA GLU A 14 1.46 -12.73 32.00
C GLU A 14 0.89 -12.50 30.60
N ALA A 15 -0.41 -12.22 30.53
CA ALA A 15 -1.07 -11.98 29.26
C ALA A 15 -0.40 -10.79 28.55
N PRO A 16 -0.03 -10.90 27.26
CA PRO A 16 0.61 -9.81 26.55
C PRO A 16 -0.31 -8.60 26.58
N ARG A 17 0.20 -7.47 27.07
CA ARG A 17 -0.52 -6.20 27.07
C ARG A 17 -0.77 -5.81 25.61
N PRO A 18 -1.99 -5.39 25.23
CA PRO A 18 -2.23 -4.86 23.90
C PRO A 18 -1.39 -3.59 23.68
N PRO A 19 -0.92 -3.34 22.43
CA PRO A 19 -0.17 -2.14 22.12
C PRO A 19 -1.01 -0.89 22.39
N ALA A 20 -0.33 0.21 22.72
CA ALA A 20 -0.97 1.51 22.75
C ALA A 20 -1.44 1.91 21.33
N TYR A 21 -2.35 2.88 21.24
CA TYR A 21 -2.85 3.36 19.95
C TYR A 21 -1.71 3.81 19.01
N ASP A 22 -0.79 4.65 19.50
CA ASP A 22 0.32 5.15 18.69
C ASP A 22 1.23 4.01 18.21
N GLU A 23 1.49 3.02 19.06
CA GLU A 23 2.28 1.83 18.70
C GLU A 23 1.57 1.01 17.63
N LEU A 24 0.25 0.83 17.76
CA LEU A 24 -0.56 0.11 16.80
C LEU A 24 -0.57 0.80 15.44
N VAL A 25 -0.73 2.13 15.40
CA VAL A 25 -0.69 2.91 14.16
C VAL A 25 0.67 2.78 13.48
N VAL A 26 1.78 2.88 14.24
CA VAL A 26 3.14 2.68 13.69
C VAL A 26 3.33 1.27 13.16
N GLN A 27 2.88 0.25 13.89
CA GLN A 27 2.95 -1.15 13.47
C GLN A 27 2.15 -1.41 12.19
N CYS A 28 0.90 -0.92 12.12
CA CYS A 28 0.05 -1.05 10.94
C CYS A 28 0.65 -0.31 9.73
N THR A 29 1.13 0.92 9.92
CA THR A 29 1.79 1.68 8.84
C THR A 29 3.01 0.94 8.31
N THR A 30 3.85 0.42 9.22
CA THR A 30 5.03 -0.40 8.86
C THR A 30 4.62 -1.65 8.09
N ALA A 31 3.56 -2.35 8.55
CA ALA A 31 3.05 -3.54 7.88
C ALA A 31 2.58 -3.25 6.45
N PHE A 32 1.88 -2.13 6.22
CA PHE A 32 1.45 -1.74 4.87
C PHE A 32 2.62 -1.32 3.97
N VAL A 33 3.61 -0.60 4.49
CA VAL A 33 4.84 -0.30 3.73
C VAL A 33 5.55 -1.59 3.31
N ASN A 34 5.68 -2.56 4.22
CA ASN A 34 6.31 -3.84 3.94
C ASN A 34 5.50 -4.69 2.96
N LEU A 35 4.17 -4.70 3.09
CA LEU A 35 3.28 -5.39 2.15
C LEU A 35 3.42 -4.80 0.74
N ALA A 36 3.41 -3.47 0.62
CA ALA A 36 3.61 -2.81 -0.66
C ALA A 36 4.96 -3.17 -1.28
N ALA A 37 6.05 -3.12 -0.49
CA ALA A 37 7.39 -3.50 -0.95
C ALA A 37 7.43 -4.96 -1.46
N LEU A 38 6.85 -5.88 -0.70
CA LEU A 38 6.75 -7.30 -1.05
C LEU A 38 6.00 -7.47 -2.39
N ARG A 39 4.83 -6.85 -2.53
CA ARG A 39 3.99 -7.00 -3.74
C ARG A 39 4.60 -6.38 -4.98
N VAL A 40 5.41 -5.34 -4.85
CA VAL A 40 6.20 -4.78 -5.97
C VAL A 40 7.35 -5.72 -6.35
N ALA A 41 8.05 -6.30 -5.37
CA ALA A 41 9.25 -7.10 -5.61
C ALA A 41 8.99 -8.57 -6.00
N ALA A 42 7.76 -9.07 -5.83
CA ALA A 42 7.42 -10.51 -5.90
C ALA A 42 7.50 -11.19 -7.29
N GLY A 43 8.22 -10.64 -8.27
CA GLY A 43 8.46 -11.28 -9.58
C GLY A 43 7.17 -11.74 -10.27
N GLU A 44 7.06 -13.04 -10.57
CA GLU A 44 5.87 -13.68 -11.16
C GLU A 44 4.60 -13.57 -10.28
N HIS A 45 4.75 -13.37 -8.97
CA HIS A 45 3.65 -13.17 -8.02
C HIS A 45 3.42 -11.70 -7.67
N ARG A 46 3.97 -10.79 -8.48
CA ARG A 46 3.77 -9.34 -8.35
C ARG A 46 2.29 -9.00 -8.50
N ASP A 47 1.78 -8.19 -7.57
CA ASP A 47 0.44 -7.63 -7.62
C ASP A 47 0.51 -6.11 -7.40
N LEU A 48 0.49 -5.36 -8.51
CA LEU A 48 0.55 -3.89 -8.46
C LEU A 48 -0.77 -3.27 -7.96
N GLY A 49 -1.89 -3.97 -8.06
CA GLY A 49 -3.16 -3.51 -7.51
C GLY A 49 -3.15 -3.56 -5.98
N GLU A 50 -2.66 -4.66 -5.41
CA GLU A 50 -2.49 -4.83 -3.96
C GLU A 50 -1.40 -3.90 -3.41
N ALA A 51 -0.28 -3.75 -4.14
CA ALA A 51 0.76 -2.79 -3.77
C ALA A 51 0.22 -1.36 -3.68
N ARG A 52 -0.60 -0.94 -4.66
CA ARG A 52 -1.22 0.40 -4.65
C ARG A 52 -2.13 0.59 -3.45
N LYS A 53 -2.99 -0.39 -3.14
CA LYS A 53 -3.88 -0.34 -1.96
C LYS A 53 -3.07 -0.21 -0.67
N ALA A 54 -1.98 -0.97 -0.53
CA ALA A 54 -1.11 -0.91 0.64
C ALA A 54 -0.39 0.46 0.75
N ILE A 55 0.07 1.05 -0.37
CA ILE A 55 0.63 2.40 -0.39
C ILE A 55 -0.41 3.43 0.08
N ASP A 56 -1.64 3.36 -0.44
CA ASP A 56 -2.72 4.30 -0.08
C ASP A 56 -3.06 4.21 1.41
N LEU A 57 -3.13 2.99 1.97
CA LEU A 57 -3.36 2.75 3.40
C LEU A 57 -2.20 3.26 4.27
N ALA A 58 -0.95 3.02 3.86
CA ALA A 58 0.23 3.52 4.58
C ALA A 58 0.26 5.06 4.61
N ARG A 59 -0.11 5.72 3.50
CA ARG A 59 -0.21 7.19 3.45
C ARG A 59 -1.26 7.71 4.42
N ALA A 60 -2.45 7.10 4.43
CA ALA A 60 -3.54 7.51 5.31
C ALA A 60 -3.15 7.36 6.79
N LEU A 61 -2.46 6.28 7.17
CA LEU A 61 -2.04 6.07 8.56
C LEU A 61 -0.84 6.94 8.98
N LEU A 62 0.00 7.36 8.04
CA LEU A 62 1.17 8.19 8.34
C LEU A 62 0.79 9.52 9.00
N GLU A 63 -0.37 10.08 8.66
CA GLU A 63 -0.92 11.31 9.26
C GLU A 63 -1.30 11.14 10.75
N HIS A 64 -1.44 9.89 11.20
CA HIS A 64 -1.76 9.54 12.58
C HIS A 64 -0.55 9.00 13.36
N CYS A 65 0.62 8.87 12.72
CA CYS A 65 1.82 8.42 13.40
C CYS A 65 2.37 9.51 14.34
N PRO A 66 2.97 9.13 15.47
CA PRO A 66 3.65 10.08 16.34
C PRO A 66 4.86 10.68 15.62
N GLU A 67 5.18 11.95 15.89
CA GLU A 67 6.15 12.76 15.15
C GLU A 67 7.52 12.07 14.98
N GLN A 68 8.00 11.39 16.01
CA GLN A 68 9.27 10.65 16.00
C GLN A 68 9.31 9.50 14.97
N ALA A 69 8.17 8.93 14.61
CA ALA A 69 8.06 7.83 13.67
C ALA A 69 7.76 8.28 12.23
N VAL A 70 7.21 9.49 12.04
CA VAL A 70 6.78 9.98 10.73
C VAL A 70 7.92 10.01 9.72
N ARG A 71 9.08 10.57 10.08
CA ARG A 71 10.21 10.71 9.15
C ARG A 71 10.69 9.37 8.59
N PRO A 72 11.09 8.36 9.40
CA PRO A 72 11.55 7.09 8.86
C PRO A 72 10.46 6.35 8.05
N LEU A 73 9.20 6.40 8.48
CA LEU A 73 8.09 5.77 7.75
C LEU A 73 7.84 6.42 6.40
N ARG A 74 7.88 7.77 6.34
CA ARG A 74 7.75 8.52 5.09
C ARG A 74 8.87 8.20 4.12
N ASP A 75 10.11 8.13 4.60
CA ASP A 75 11.28 7.84 3.77
C ASP A 75 11.19 6.42 3.19
N ALA A 76 10.79 5.44 4.01
CA ALA A 76 10.52 4.07 3.56
C ALA A 76 9.38 4.00 2.53
N LEU A 77 8.26 4.68 2.79
CA LEU A 77 7.13 4.74 1.87
C LEU A 77 7.51 5.36 0.52
N SER A 78 8.32 6.41 0.53
CA SER A 78 8.81 7.08 -0.69
C SER A 78 9.66 6.13 -1.54
N SER A 79 10.53 5.33 -0.90
CA SER A 79 11.33 4.31 -1.58
C SER A 79 10.46 3.24 -2.27
N VAL A 80 9.41 2.78 -1.58
CA VAL A 80 8.45 1.83 -2.15
C VAL A 80 7.66 2.44 -3.30
N GLN A 81 7.22 3.69 -3.17
CA GLN A 81 6.51 4.40 -4.24
C GLN A 81 7.36 4.58 -5.50
N LEU A 82 8.67 4.85 -5.35
CA LEU A 82 9.58 4.92 -6.49
C LEU A 82 9.72 3.55 -7.18
N SER A 83 9.82 2.48 -6.40
CA SER A 83 9.88 1.11 -6.92
C SER A 83 8.58 0.73 -7.64
N TYR A 84 7.44 1.10 -7.06
CA TYR A 84 6.12 0.92 -7.67
C TYR A 84 6.00 1.66 -9.00
N ALA A 85 6.40 2.94 -9.06
CA ALA A 85 6.34 3.73 -10.30
C ALA A 85 7.18 3.12 -11.42
N ARG A 86 8.39 2.61 -11.10
CA ARG A 86 9.21 1.85 -12.05
C ARG A 86 8.51 0.60 -12.54
N ALA A 87 7.96 -0.20 -11.63
CA ALA A 87 7.25 -1.42 -11.97
C ALA A 87 6.00 -1.18 -12.83
N VAL A 88 5.25 -0.09 -12.59
CA VAL A 88 4.12 0.33 -13.43
C VAL A 88 4.60 0.72 -14.83
N THR A 89 5.74 1.39 -14.95
CA THR A 89 6.30 1.81 -16.25
C THR A 89 6.79 0.60 -17.06
N GLU A 90 7.44 -0.37 -16.40
CA GLU A 90 7.86 -1.64 -16.99
C GLU A 90 6.65 -2.49 -17.46
N GLY A 91 5.59 -2.56 -16.64
CA GLY A 91 4.36 -3.30 -16.98
C GLY A 91 3.43 -2.57 -17.96
N GLY A 92 3.48 -1.24 -18.01
CA GLY A 92 2.69 -0.40 -18.90
C GLY A 92 3.05 -0.58 -20.38
N ALA A 93 4.28 -1.02 -20.68
CA ALA A 93 4.68 -1.41 -22.03
C ALA A 93 3.94 -2.67 -22.56
N GLN A 94 3.19 -3.39 -21.70
CA GLN A 94 2.41 -4.58 -22.06
C GLN A 94 0.89 -4.39 -21.95
N HIS A 95 0.39 -3.17 -21.67
CA HIS A 95 -1.05 -2.93 -21.49
C HIS A 95 -1.61 -1.72 -22.25
N GLU A 96 -1.05 -1.39 -23.42
CA GLU A 96 -1.80 -0.64 -24.45
C GLU A 96 -2.49 -1.63 -25.41
N LYS A 97 -3.60 -2.21 -24.98
CA LYS A 97 -4.71 -2.65 -25.83
C LYS A 97 -5.93 -3.00 -24.97
N GLY A 98 -6.50 -1.99 -24.32
CA GLY A 98 -7.90 -2.02 -23.92
C GLY A 98 -8.76 -1.63 -25.12
N PRO A 99 -9.84 -2.38 -25.45
CA PRO A 99 -10.63 -2.13 -26.65
C PRO A 99 -11.38 -0.80 -26.54
N GLU A 100 -11.39 -0.03 -27.63
CA GLU A 100 -12.32 1.08 -27.87
C GLU A 100 -13.76 0.56 -27.65
N ALA A 101 -14.29 0.79 -26.45
CA ALA A 101 -15.70 0.67 -26.19
C ALA A 101 -16.37 1.95 -26.70
N GLY A 102 -16.92 1.81 -27.91
CA GLY A 102 -17.93 2.64 -28.56
C GLY A 102 -18.32 3.94 -27.86
N ARG A 103 -17.90 5.06 -28.44
CA ARG A 103 -18.75 6.26 -28.45
C ARG A 103 -19.54 6.26 -29.74
N GLU A 104 -20.68 5.58 -29.67
CA GLU A 104 -21.80 5.70 -30.58
C GLU A 104 -22.15 7.18 -30.72
N GLN A 105 -21.81 7.78 -31.86
CA GLN A 105 -22.29 9.10 -32.28
C GLN A 105 -23.25 8.91 -33.44
N ALA A 106 -24.54 9.04 -33.14
CA ALA A 106 -25.57 9.42 -34.09
C ALA A 106 -26.83 9.87 -33.30
N PRO A 107 -27.76 10.67 -33.86
CA PRO A 107 -27.64 11.59 -35.00
C PRO A 107 -28.33 12.96 -34.76
N GLY A 108 -27.94 13.97 -35.57
CA GLY A 108 -28.87 14.98 -36.09
C GLY A 108 -28.96 16.32 -35.35
N GLU A 109 -28.37 17.35 -35.96
CA GLU A 109 -28.93 18.70 -35.89
C GLU A 109 -28.93 19.30 -37.29
N ALA A 110 -30.13 19.49 -37.84
CA ALA A 110 -30.35 20.20 -39.08
C ALA A 110 -30.18 21.70 -38.82
N THR A 111 -29.36 22.37 -39.62
CA THR A 111 -29.49 23.82 -39.85
C THR A 111 -29.08 24.09 -41.29
N GLY A 112 -29.99 24.72 -42.03
CA GLY A 112 -29.87 24.96 -43.46
C GLY A 112 -29.04 26.18 -43.85
N GLY A 113 -29.04 26.44 -45.16
CA GLY A 113 -28.33 27.49 -45.89
C GLY A 113 -27.13 26.89 -46.64
N ASP A 114 -26.89 27.13 -47.91
CA ASP A 114 -27.40 28.08 -48.90
C ASP A 114 -26.85 27.61 -50.26
N GLN A 115 -27.67 27.59 -51.32
CA GLN A 115 -27.29 27.73 -52.73
C GLN A 115 -28.53 27.68 -53.63
#